data_AF-A0A1I8C591-F1
#
_entry.id   AF-A0A1I8C591-F1
#
_cell.length_a   1.000
_cell.length_b   1.000
_cell.length_c   1.000
_cell.angle_alpha   90.00
_cell.angle_beta   90.00
_cell.angle_gamma   90.00
#
_symmetry.space_group_name_H-M   'P 1'
#
loop_
_entity.id
_entity.type
_entity.pdbx_description
1 polymer ?
#
loop_
_entity_poly.entity_id
_entity_poly.type
_entity_poly.pdbx_seq_one_letter_code
_entity_poly.pdbx_strand_id
1 'polypeptide(L)'
;MRKVDDRLAFRLNCDLPTQSFAKTASAKICDEIMKEYDIFQKTKFALIEKCITENSEHLEKLTLQDAPLHEKKAAVNRLRLIKREKAVEEVVDAQSKKLLSERCQRELYR
;
A
#
# COMPACT_ATOMS: atom_id res chain seq x y z
N MET A 1 7.71 5.56 -2.22
CA MET A 1 6.64 4.59 -2.52
C MET A 1 6.20 4.63 -3.97
N ARG A 2 5.89 5.80 -4.57
CA ARG A 2 5.49 5.92 -6.00
C ARG A 2 6.28 5.11 -7.02
N LYS A 3 7.63 5.06 -6.93
CA LYS A 3 8.47 4.27 -7.85
C LYS A 3 8.11 2.77 -7.91
N VAL A 4 7.59 2.20 -6.82
CA VAL A 4 7.20 0.80 -6.76
C VAL A 4 5.80 0.60 -7.35
N ASP A 5 4.88 1.53 -7.06
CA ASP A 5 3.54 1.56 -7.68
C ASP A 5 3.65 1.69 -9.21
N ASP A 6 4.49 2.61 -9.70
CA ASP A 6 4.75 2.82 -11.13
C ASP A 6 5.37 1.56 -11.77
N ARG A 7 6.27 0.87 -11.06
CA ARG A 7 6.88 -0.37 -11.54
C ARG A 7 5.86 -1.50 -11.64
N LEU A 8 4.96 -1.63 -10.66
CA LEU A 8 3.92 -2.66 -10.68
C LEU A 8 2.92 -2.40 -11.82
N ALA A 9 2.48 -1.15 -11.99
CA ALA A 9 1.61 -0.73 -13.08
C ALA A 9 2.25 -0.97 -14.46
N PHE A 10 3.54 -0.66 -14.60
CA PHE A 10 4.30 -0.93 -15.81
C PHE A 10 4.35 -2.44 -16.11
N ARG A 11 4.68 -3.28 -15.13
CA ARG A 11 4.70 -4.74 -15.29
C ARG A 11 3.33 -5.32 -15.65
N LEU A 12 2.26 -4.86 -15.02
CA LEU A 12 0.89 -5.25 -15.40
C LEU A 12 0.55 -4.92 -16.86
N ASN A 13 1.12 -3.84 -17.40
CA ASN A 13 0.86 -3.42 -18.76
C ASN A 13 1.81 -4.04 -19.79
N CYS A 14 3.05 -4.37 -19.40
CA CYS A 14 4.09 -4.85 -20.30
C CYS A 14 4.32 -6.36 -20.23
N ASP A 15 4.15 -6.98 -19.06
CA ASP A 15 4.47 -8.40 -18.84
C ASP A 15 3.27 -9.31 -19.09
N LEU A 16 2.04 -8.81 -19.10
CA LEU A 16 0.87 -9.59 -19.54
C LEU A 16 0.88 -9.66 -21.07
N PRO A 17 1.22 -10.81 -21.68
CA PRO A 17 1.30 -10.89 -23.12
C PRO A 17 -0.11 -10.77 -23.72
N THR A 18 -0.27 -9.95 -24.75
CA THR A 18 -1.50 -9.91 -25.55
C THR A 18 -1.74 -11.25 -26.23
N GLN A 19 -2.93 -11.83 -26.07
CA GLN A 19 -3.64 -12.96 -26.74
C GLN A 19 -2.87 -14.17 -27.33
N SER A 20 -1.61 -14.07 -27.71
CA SER A 20 -0.86 -15.04 -28.50
C SER A 20 0.16 -15.86 -27.72
N PHE A 21 0.35 -15.62 -26.41
CA PHE A 21 1.29 -16.42 -25.60
C PHE A 21 0.58 -17.14 -24.44
N ALA A 22 1.06 -18.37 -24.20
CA ALA A 22 0.38 -19.45 -23.48
C ALA A 22 -0.24 -19.07 -22.13
N LYS A 23 -1.47 -19.55 -21.88
CA LYS A 23 -2.24 -19.41 -20.62
C LYS A 23 -1.41 -19.72 -19.36
N THR A 24 -0.51 -20.69 -19.46
CA THR A 24 0.39 -21.10 -18.37
C THR A 24 1.44 -20.04 -18.01
N ALA A 25 1.89 -19.25 -18.99
CA ALA A 25 2.81 -18.12 -18.75
C ALA A 25 2.06 -16.96 -18.07
N SER A 26 0.85 -16.64 -18.54
CA SER A 26 -0.02 -15.61 -17.93
C SER A 26 -0.36 -15.94 -16.47
N ALA A 27 -0.58 -17.22 -16.13
CA ALA A 27 -0.85 -17.65 -14.76
C ALA A 27 0.33 -17.39 -13.82
N LYS A 28 1.54 -17.79 -14.23
CA LYS A 28 2.76 -17.56 -13.44
C LYS A 28 3.04 -16.08 -13.24
N ILE A 29 2.89 -15.27 -14.29
CA ILE A 29 3.11 -13.82 -14.23
C ILE A 29 2.11 -13.15 -13.29
N CYS A 30 0.84 -13.55 -13.35
CA CYS A 30 -0.19 -13.08 -12.43
C CYS A 30 0.13 -13.43 -10.97
N ASP A 31 0.55 -14.67 -10.70
CA ASP A 31 0.95 -15.08 -9.35
C ASP A 31 2.15 -14.30 -8.82
N GLU A 32 3.15 -14.03 -9.67
CA GLU A 32 4.32 -13.23 -9.32
C GLU A 32 3.94 -11.78 -9.01
N ILE A 33 3.13 -11.14 -9.86
CA ILE A 33 2.67 -9.76 -9.66
C ILE A 33 1.85 -9.66 -8.36
N MET A 34 0.94 -10.60 -8.11
CA MET A 34 0.14 -10.61 -6.87
C MET A 34 1.02 -10.78 -5.63
N LYS A 35 2.02 -11.67 -5.66
CA LYS A 35 2.97 -11.86 -4.55
C LYS A 35 3.80 -10.61 -4.28
N GLU A 36 4.33 -9.99 -5.33
CA GLU A 36 5.09 -8.75 -5.20
C GLU A 36 4.25 -7.61 -4.63
N TYR A 37 3.02 -7.49 -5.13
CA TYR A 37 2.06 -6.52 -4.64
C TYR A 37 1.76 -6.73 -3.15
N ASP A 38 1.50 -7.97 -2.71
CA ASP A 38 1.24 -8.30 -1.31
C ASP A 38 2.44 -8.00 -0.40
N ILE A 39 3.67 -8.30 -0.84
CA ILE A 39 4.90 -7.98 -0.10
C ILE A 39 5.05 -6.46 0.03
N PHE A 40 4.82 -5.73 -1.06
CA PHE A 40 4.88 -4.29 -1.06
C PHE A 40 3.85 -3.69 -0.11
N GLN A 41 2.61 -4.17 -0.17
CA GLN A 41 1.56 -3.67 0.70
C GLN A 41 1.82 -3.95 2.17
N LYS A 42 2.25 -5.16 2.52
CA LYS A 42 2.67 -5.48 3.90
C LYS A 42 3.75 -4.52 4.40
N THR A 43 4.74 -4.23 3.56
CA THR A 43 5.82 -3.29 3.89
C THR A 43 5.28 -1.88 4.12
N LYS A 44 4.37 -1.43 3.25
CA LYS A 44 3.73 -0.11 3.33
C LYS A 44 2.88 0.04 4.59
N PHE A 45 2.04 -0.93 4.90
CA PHE A 45 1.25 -0.95 6.13
C PHE A 45 2.14 -0.96 7.38
N ALA A 46 3.18 -1.78 7.41
CA ALA A 46 4.12 -1.83 8.53
C ALA A 46 4.80 -0.47 8.78
N LEU A 47 5.15 0.27 7.72
CA LEU A 47 5.70 1.63 7.84
C LEU A 47 4.68 2.62 8.39
N ILE A 48 3.44 2.59 7.90
CA ILE A 48 2.38 3.48 8.40
C ILE A 48 2.11 3.21 9.88
N GLU A 49 2.03 1.93 10.28
CA GLU A 49 1.84 1.54 11.68
C GLU A 49 2.99 1.98 12.57
N LYS A 50 4.23 1.78 12.11
CA LYS A 50 5.41 2.29 12.81
C LYS A 50 5.34 3.81 13.00
N CYS A 51 4.95 4.57 11.97
CA CYS A 51 4.77 6.01 12.09
C CYS A 51 3.67 6.38 13.11
N ILE A 52 2.56 5.63 13.17
CA ILE A 52 1.51 5.84 14.17
C ILE A 52 2.08 5.62 15.58
N THR A 53 2.80 4.53 15.80
CA THR A 53 3.40 4.20 17.10
C THR A 53 4.38 5.28 17.54
N GLU A 54 5.36 5.61 16.71
CA GLU A 54 6.39 6.63 17.03
C GLU A 54 5.78 8.01 17.31
N ASN A 55 4.75 8.42 16.56
CA ASN A 55 4.09 9.70 16.78
C ASN A 55 3.16 9.68 18.00
N SER A 56 2.61 8.52 18.37
CA SER A 56 1.83 8.37 19.60
C SER A 56 2.73 8.47 20.83
N GLU A 57 3.87 7.79 20.81
CA GLU A 57 4.90 7.90 21.86
C GLU A 57 5.44 9.33 21.98
N HIS A 58 5.64 10.03 20.85
CA HIS A 58 6.06 11.42 20.86
C HIS A 58 5.01 12.33 21.52
N LEU A 59 3.72 12.14 21.22
CA LEU A 59 2.64 12.89 21.86
C LEU A 59 2.56 12.60 23.37
N GLU A 60 2.77 11.35 23.78
CA GLU A 60 2.83 10.96 25.18
C GLU A 60 3.98 11.67 25.91
N LYS A 61 5.18 11.69 25.31
CA LYS A 61 6.33 12.43 25.85
C LYS A 61 6.04 13.92 26.01
N LEU A 62 5.44 14.57 25.01
CA LEU A 62 5.03 15.97 25.12
C LEU A 62 3.99 16.21 26.23
N THR A 63 3.14 15.22 26.49
CA THR A 63 2.15 15.28 27.57
C THR A 63 2.81 15.18 28.94
N LEU A 64 3.74 14.23 29.11
CA LEU A 64 4.48 14.03 30.36
C LEU A 64 5.43 15.20 30.70
N GLN A 65 6.00 15.85 29.69
CA GLN A 65 6.91 17.00 29.87
C GLN A 65 6.18 18.34 30.03
N ASP A 66 4.84 18.31 30.07
CA ASP A 66 3.98 19.49 30.03
C ASP A 66 4.35 20.52 28.94
N ALA A 67 4.67 20.01 27.75
CA ALA A 67 5.05 20.84 26.62
C ALA A 67 3.96 21.88 26.27
N PRO A 68 4.33 23.01 25.63
CA PRO A 68 3.37 24.02 25.21
C PRO A 68 2.20 23.45 24.40
N LEU A 69 1.01 24.01 24.61
CA LEU A 69 -0.22 23.54 23.95
C LEU A 69 -0.13 23.50 22.42
N HIS A 70 0.63 24.42 21.82
CA HIS A 70 0.79 24.49 20.37
C HIS A 70 1.57 23.28 19.81
N GLU A 71 2.58 22.79 20.53
CA GLU A 71 3.35 21.59 20.15
C GLU A 71 2.50 20.32 20.27
N LYS A 72 1.76 20.18 21.38
CA LYS A 72 0.80 19.08 21.58
C LYS A 72 -0.24 19.06 20.46
N LYS A 73 -0.82 20.21 20.09
CA LYS A 73 -1.77 20.32 18.97
C LYS A 73 -1.16 19.94 17.62
N ALA A 74 0.09 20.32 17.37
CA ALA A 74 0.80 19.94 16.15
C ALA A 74 1.02 18.41 16.08
N ALA A 75 1.44 17.78 17.18
CA ALA A 75 1.61 16.34 17.28
C ALA A 75 0.28 15.57 17.08
N VAL A 76 -0.81 16.02 17.73
CA VAL A 76 -2.16 15.45 17.53
C VAL A 76 -2.59 15.55 16.07
N ASN A 77 -2.40 16.70 15.44
CA ASN A 77 -2.75 16.89 14.03
C ASN A 77 -1.94 15.98 13.11
N ARG A 78 -0.63 15.83 13.35
CA ARG A 78 0.21 14.91 12.58
C ARG A 78 -0.28 13.47 12.73
N LEU A 79 -0.54 13.02 13.94
CA LEU A 79 -1.06 11.67 14.20
C LEU A 79 -2.41 11.44 13.50
N ARG A 80 -3.30 12.43 13.53
CA ARG A 80 -4.59 12.40 12.81
C ARG A 80 -4.41 12.25 11.30
N LEU A 81 -3.44 12.94 10.70
CA LEU A 81 -3.14 12.82 9.28
C LEU A 81 -2.59 11.43 8.92
N ILE A 82 -1.67 10.88 9.73
CA ILE A 82 -1.13 9.54 9.50
C ILE A 82 -2.22 8.47 9.60
N LYS A 83 -3.13 8.58 10.59
CA LYS A 83 -4.27 7.67 10.70
C LYS A 83 -5.23 7.76 9.50
N ARG A 84 -5.40 8.95 8.93
CA ARG A 84 -6.16 9.11 7.68
C ARG A 84 -5.45 8.45 6.49
N GLU A 85 -4.13 8.59 6.41
CA GLU A 85 -3.35 7.90 5.37
C GLU A 85 -3.51 6.38 5.46
N LYS A 86 -3.50 5.81 6.67
CA LYS A 86 -3.81 4.39 6.87
C LYS A 86 -5.16 3.99 6.27
N ALA A 87 -6.21 4.76 6.57
CA ALA A 87 -7.56 4.47 6.06
C ALA A 87 -7.64 4.61 4.53
N VAL A 88 -6.94 5.57 3.94
CA VAL A 88 -6.83 5.70 2.48
C VAL A 88 -6.13 4.47 1.89
N GLU A 89 -5.05 4.02 2.53
CA GLU A 89 -4.30 2.86 2.04
C GLU A 89 -5.12 1.56 2.09
N GLU A 90 -5.96 1.37 3.11
CA GLU A 90 -6.88 0.22 3.20
C GLU A 90 -7.86 0.18 2.01
N VAL A 91 -8.38 1.35 1.60
CA VAL A 91 -9.26 1.45 0.43
C VAL A 91 -8.49 1.19 -0.86
N VAL A 92 -7.30 1.77 -1.00
CA VAL A 92 -6.44 1.58 -2.17
C VAL A 92 -6.05 0.11 -2.31
N ASP A 93 -5.74 -0.57 -1.19
CA ASP A 93 -5.39 -1.98 -1.21
C ASP A 93 -6.54 -2.86 -1.71
N ALA A 94 -7.74 -2.65 -1.17
CA ALA A 94 -8.93 -3.38 -1.59
C ALA A 94 -9.24 -3.18 -3.08
N GLN A 95 -9.15 -1.95 -3.58
CA GLN A 95 -9.38 -1.63 -4.99
C GLN A 95 -8.31 -2.24 -5.90
N SER A 96 -7.04 -2.16 -5.50
CA SER A 96 -5.91 -2.66 -6.29
C SER A 96 -5.95 -4.19 -6.39
N LYS A 97 -6.22 -4.89 -5.27
CA LYS A 97 -6.41 -6.36 -5.28
C LYS A 97 -7.55 -6.78 -6.19
N LYS A 98 -8.67 -6.05 -6.16
CA LYS A 98 -9.81 -6.31 -7.06
C LYS A 98 -9.40 -6.15 -8.52
N LEU A 99 -8.75 -5.03 -8.88
CA LEU A 99 -8.32 -4.76 -10.25
C LEU A 99 -7.31 -5.81 -10.75
N LEU A 100 -6.33 -6.18 -9.92
CA LEU A 100 -5.35 -7.23 -10.20
C LEU A 100 -6.04 -8.57 -10.47
N SER A 101 -6.95 -8.97 -9.60
CA SER A 101 -7.71 -10.23 -9.72
C SER A 101 -8.55 -10.24 -10.99
N GLU A 102 -9.32 -9.17 -11.25
CA GLU A 102 -10.15 -9.06 -12.45
C GLU A 102 -9.33 -9.10 -13.73
N ARG A 103 -8.18 -8.42 -13.78
CA ARG A 103 -7.30 -8.42 -14.94
C ARG A 103 -6.69 -9.80 -15.18
N CYS A 104 -6.20 -10.45 -14.12
CA CYS A 104 -5.67 -11.81 -14.21
C CYS A 104 -6.73 -12.83 -14.62
N GLN A 105 -7.96 -12.72 -14.10
CA GLN A 105 -9.08 -13.57 -14.54
C GLN A 105 -9.40 -13.39 -16.02
N ARG A 106 -9.40 -12.15 -16.53
CA ARG A 106 -9.65 -11.89 -17.95
C ARG A 106 -8.60 -12.52 -18.86
N GLU A 107 -7.33 -12.52 -18.46
CA GLU A 107 -6.25 -13.11 -19.25
C GLU A 107 -6.17 -14.65 -19.13
N LEU A 108 -6.68 -15.23 -18.03
CA LEU A 108 -6.64 -16.68 -17.79
C LEU A 108 -7.84 -17.45 -18.36
N TYR A 109 -9.02 -16.84 -18.36
CA TYR A 109 -10.29 -17.48 -18.71
C TYR A 109 -10.89 -17.01 -20.03
N ARG A 110 -10.17 -16.22 -20.82
CA ARG A 110 -10.48 -16.00 -22.25
C ARG A 110 -9.93 -17.11 -23.14
#